data_AF-X0VD77-F1
#
_entry.id   AF-X0VD77-F1
#
_cell.length_a   1.000
_cell.length_b   1.000
_cell.length_c   1.000
_cell.angle_alpha   90.00
_cell.angle_beta   90.00
_cell.angle_gamma   90.00
#
_symmetry.space_group_name_H-M   'P 1'
#
loop_
_entity.id
_entity.type
_entity.pdbx_description
1 polymer ?
#
loop_
_entity_poly.entity_id
_entity_poly.type
_entity_poly.pdbx_seq_one_letter_code
_entity_poly.pdbx_strand_id
1 'polypeptide(L)' 'SFQRIEELAVEHTTLPDEADRLADRLRTAFPDVNIHRSIVSPVLGVHGGPNAIAVTVLEAK' A
#
# COMPACT_ATOMS: atom_id res chain seq x y z
N SER A 1 -15.08 8.73 -1.01
CA SER A 1 -14.97 7.92 -2.23
C SER A 1 -14.00 8.63 -3.13
N PHE A 2 -12.88 8.00 -3.48
CA PHE A 2 -11.95 8.57 -4.45
C PHE A 2 -12.57 8.38 -5.83
N GLN A 3 -12.75 9.47 -6.59
CA GLN A 3 -13.45 9.38 -7.88
C GLN A 3 -12.53 8.83 -8.97
N ARG A 4 -11.22 9.06 -8.85
CA ARG A 4 -10.22 8.58 -9.79
C ARG A 4 -8.89 8.35 -9.08
N ILE A 5 -8.57 7.08 -8.85
CA ILE A 5 -7.28 6.73 -8.26
C ILE A 5 -6.22 6.77 -9.37
N GLU A 6 -5.18 7.57 -9.17
CA GLU A 6 -4.04 7.67 -10.09
C GLU A 6 -3.00 6.60 -9.76
N GLU A 7 -2.61 6.52 -8.49
CA GLU A 7 -1.61 5.57 -8.01
C GLU A 7 -1.97 5.02 -6.63
N LEU A 8 -1.48 3.81 -6.37
CA LEU A 8 -1.55 3.16 -5.06
C LEU A 8 -0.16 2.76 -4.60
N ALA A 9 0.07 2.77 -3.30
CA ALA A 9 1.24 2.14 -2.69
C ALA A 9 0.81 1.23 -1.55
N VAL A 10 1.44 0.06 -1.46
CA VAL A 10 1.33 -0.87 -0.33
C VAL A 10 2.68 -1.00 0.33
N GLU A 11 2.75 -0.51 1.56
CA GLU A 11 3.97 -0.43 2.35
C GLU A 11 3.88 -1.34 3.57
N HIS A 12 4.98 -1.98 3.96
CA HIS A 12 5.01 -2.84 5.15
C HIS A 12 6.20 -2.54 6.05
N THR A 13 6.11 -2.89 7.32
CA THR A 13 7.29 -2.95 8.19
C THR A 13 7.97 -4.30 8.02
N THR A 14 7.52 -5.36 8.70
CA THR A 14 8.17 -6.70 8.63
C THR A 14 7.32 -7.80 7.98
N LEU A 15 6.25 -7.42 7.27
CA LEU A 15 5.30 -8.35 6.63
C LEU A 15 5.27 -8.21 5.09
N PRO A 16 6.33 -8.64 4.38
CA PRO A 16 6.37 -8.53 2.92
C PRO A 16 5.28 -9.38 2.25
N ASP A 17 5.09 -10.63 2.68
CA ASP A 17 4.17 -11.58 2.05
C ASP A 17 2.70 -11.14 2.18
N GLU A 18 2.29 -10.67 3.35
CA GLU A 18 0.93 -10.13 3.58
C GLU A 18 0.67 -8.91 2.72
N ALA A 19 1.71 -8.10 2.53
CA ALA A 19 1.60 -6.89 1.74
C ALA A 19 1.58 -7.20 0.22
N ASP A 20 2.19 -8.30 -0.22
CA ASP A 20 2.01 -8.82 -1.59
C ASP A 20 0.59 -9.35 -1.80
N ARG A 21 0.07 -10.15 -0.85
CA ARG A 21 -1.33 -10.62 -0.91
C ARG A 21 -2.33 -9.47 -0.94
N LEU A 22 -2.06 -8.38 -0.20
CA LEU A 22 -2.89 -7.19 -0.25
C LEU A 22 -2.78 -6.47 -1.60
N ALA A 23 -1.57 -6.34 -2.15
CA ALA A 23 -1.36 -5.75 -3.47
C ALA A 23 -2.11 -6.54 -4.56
N ASP A 24 -2.10 -7.87 -4.53
CA ASP A 24 -2.82 -8.70 -5.51
C ASP A 24 -4.35 -8.51 -5.44
N ARG A 25 -4.88 -8.38 -4.23
CA ARG A 25 -6.30 -8.05 -4.02
C ARG A 25 -6.63 -6.66 -4.57
N LEU A 26 -5.74 -5.69 -4.37
CA LEU A 26 -5.92 -4.33 -4.89
C LEU A 26 -5.80 -4.28 -6.42
N ARG A 27 -4.88 -5.05 -7.03
CA ARG A 27 -4.79 -5.20 -8.50
C ARG A 27 -6.07 -5.79 -9.09
N THR A 28 -6.71 -6.71 -8.38
CA THR A 28 -8.00 -7.29 -8.81
C THR A 28 -9.12 -6.24 -8.75
N ALA A 29 -9.10 -5.36 -7.75
CA ALA A 29 -10.10 -4.30 -7.59
C ALA A 29 -9.86 -3.08 -8.51
N PHE A 30 -8.59 -2.78 -8.83
CA PHE A 30 -8.14 -1.63 -9.61
C PHE A 30 -7.10 -2.07 -10.65
N PRO A 31 -7.52 -2.76 -11.73
CA PRO A 31 -6.59 -3.38 -12.68
C PRO A 31 -5.73 -2.38 -13.45
N ASP A 32 -6.23 -1.16 -13.65
CA ASP A 32 -5.56 -0.12 -14.43
C ASP A 32 -4.70 0.84 -13.57
N VAL A 33 -4.65 0.63 -12.26
CA VAL A 33 -3.91 1.49 -11.32
C VAL A 33 -2.57 0.86 -11.00
N ASN A 34 -1.48 1.63 -11.15
CA ASN A 34 -0.16 1.16 -10.78
C ASN A 34 -0.05 1.05 -9.24
N ILE A 35 0.43 -0.10 -8.75
CA ILE A 35 0.58 -0.36 -7.32
C ILE A 35 2.07 -0.51 -6.98
N HIS A 36 2.58 0.46 -6.23
CA HIS A 36 3.96 0.46 -5.73
C HIS A 36 4.10 -0.39 -4.47
N ARG A 37 5.27 -1.01 -4.33
CA ARG A 37 5.66 -1.77 -3.13
C ARG A 37 6.81 -1.04 -2.45
N SER A 38 6.69 -0.83 -1.15
CA SER A 38 7.73 -0.16 -0.38
C SER A 38 7.81 -0.69 1.06
N ILE A 39 8.88 -0.33 1.74
CA ILE A 39 9.07 -0.58 3.17
C ILE A 39 8.78 0.73 3.92
N VAL A 40 7.95 0.64 4.95
CA VAL A 40 7.66 1.75 5.85
C VAL A 40 8.95 2.19 6.54
N SER A 41 9.23 3.49 6.55
CA SER A 41 10.45 4.02 7.17
C SER A 41 10.53 3.63 8.67
N PRO A 42 11.74 3.48 9.24
CA PRO A 42 11.90 3.13 10.66
C PRO A 42 11.16 4.08 11.61
N VAL A 43 11.05 5.37 11.25
CA VAL A 43 10.35 6.39 12.04
C VAL A 43 8.85 6.10 12.14
N LEU A 44 8.22 5.65 11.06
CA LEU A 44 6.82 5.23 11.10
C LEU A 44 6.69 3.82 11.71
N GLY A 45 7.68 2.97 11.49
CA GLY A 45 7.74 1.60 12.02
C GLY A 45 7.75 1.54 13.55
N VAL A 46 8.38 2.50 14.24
CA VAL A 46 8.34 2.55 15.72
C VAL A 46 6.94 2.84 16.28
N HIS A 47 6.05 3.45 15.49
CA HIS A 47 4.68 3.76 15.91
C HIS A 47 3.68 2.71 15.42
N GLY A 48 3.87 2.18 14.22
CA GLY A 48 3.02 1.12 13.66
C GLY A 48 3.35 -0.28 14.17
N GLY A 49 4.58 -0.50 14.64
CA GLY A 49 5.07 -1.80 15.08
C GLY A 49 5.42 -2.77 13.93
N PRO A 50 5.90 -3.97 14.26
CA PRO A 50 6.42 -4.94 13.29
C PRO A 50 5.37 -5.51 12.32
N ASN A 51 4.08 -5.41 12.66
CA ASN A 51 3.00 -5.97 11.85
C ASN A 51 2.20 -4.89 11.10
N ALA A 52 2.70 -3.66 11.01
CA ALA A 52 2.03 -2.58 10.30
C ALA A 52 2.12 -2.76 8.78
N ILE A 53 0.98 -2.49 8.13
CA ILE A 53 0.84 -2.34 6.68
C ILE A 53 0.14 -1.01 6.44
N ALA A 54 0.67 -0.21 5.53
CA ALA A 54 0.07 1.05 5.10
C ALA A 54 -0.39 0.95 3.64
N VAL A 55 -1.51 1.59 3.34
CA VAL A 55 -2.00 1.78 1.97
C VAL A 55 -2.16 3.27 1.73
N THR A 56 -1.48 3.75 0.70
CA THR A 56 -1.51 5.16 0.30
C THR A 56 -2.20 5.27 -1.05
N VAL A 57 -3.11 6.24 -1.17
CA VAL A 57 -3.90 6.51 -2.37
C VAL A 57 -3.56 7.90 -2.87
N LEU A 58 -3.14 8.00 -4.14
CA LEU A 58 -3.05 9.26 -4.85
C LEU A 58 -4.29 9.42 -5.71
N GLU A 59 -5.10 10.44 -5.43
CA GLU A 59 -6.27 10.79 -6.25
C GLU A 59 -5.84 11.73 -7.38
N ALA A 60 -6.28 11.41 -8.60
CA ALA A 60 -6.09 12.26 -9.77
C ALA A 60 -6.89 13.56 -9.61
N LYS A 61 -6.34 14.66 -10.13
CA LYS A 61 -7.03 15.96 -10.18
C LYS A 61 -8.23 15.99 -11.13
#